data_AF-A0A9P7FP04-F1
#
_entry.id   AF-A0A9P7FP04-F1
#
_cell.length_a   1.000
_cell.length_b   1.000
_cell.length_c   1.000
_cell.angle_alpha   90.00
_cell.angle_beta   90.00
_cell.angle_gamma   90.00
#
_symmetry.space_group_name_H-M   'P 1'
#
loop_
_entity.id
_entity.type
_entity.pdbx_description
1 polymer ?
#
loop_
_entity_poly.entity_id
_entity_poly.type
_entity_poly.pdbx_seq_one_letter_code
_entity_poly.pdbx_strand_id
1 'polypeptide(L)'
;MPAPSLIPLSPAWDPSSRTPNPGATYREPIVQNNFLSSLTQYIKAYNPWMDSPLLSGKRIRVLFADTIPGHQNAGWRHGELEGRTALWVGAENGEAQLQQADGKRLNVPERYVRPLRPHAKGALVVVIKEGLITGKELYVLKYDEKKCTVRPGNESATPYNRTDIDTDSLVVVAPLNKLR
;
A
#
# COMPACT_ATOMS: atom_id res chain seq x y z
N MET A 1 11.50 -66.15 0.55
CA MET A 1 12.47 -66.23 1.67
C MET A 1 13.19 -64.90 1.82
N PRO A 2 13.50 -64.47 3.06
CA PRO A 2 13.57 -63.05 3.46
C PRO A 2 14.99 -62.51 3.69
N ALA A 3 15.14 -61.18 3.50
CA ALA A 3 15.81 -60.15 4.32
C ALA A 3 17.25 -60.36 4.89
N PRO A 4 17.84 -59.38 5.60
CA PRO A 4 18.12 -57.97 5.28
C PRO A 4 19.62 -57.63 5.47
N SER A 5 20.13 -56.56 4.85
CA SER A 5 21.48 -56.05 5.16
C SER A 5 21.44 -54.95 6.24
N LEU A 6 21.99 -55.30 7.40
CA LEU A 6 22.15 -54.48 8.60
C LEU A 6 23.28 -53.43 8.46
N ILE A 7 23.01 -52.31 9.11
CA ILE A 7 23.81 -51.08 9.27
C ILE A 7 25.11 -51.37 10.07
N PRO A 8 26.29 -50.88 9.66
CA PRO A 8 27.47 -50.88 10.50
C PRO A 8 27.45 -49.73 11.53
N LEU A 9 27.96 -50.08 12.71
CA LEU A 9 27.85 -49.42 14.02
C LEU A 9 28.67 -48.12 14.15
N SER A 10 28.15 -47.19 14.95
CA SER A 10 28.84 -45.99 15.44
C SER A 10 30.15 -46.31 16.17
N PRO A 11 31.22 -45.52 16.02
CA PRO A 11 32.40 -45.65 16.88
C PRO A 11 32.14 -45.00 18.25
N ALA A 12 32.65 -45.66 19.28
CA ALA A 12 32.61 -45.25 20.69
C ALA A 12 33.30 -43.89 20.91
N TRP A 13 32.71 -43.05 21.77
CA TRP A 13 33.29 -41.76 22.17
C TRP A 13 33.71 -41.83 23.66
N ASP A 14 35.02 -41.67 23.91
CA ASP A 14 35.63 -41.52 25.23
C ASP A 14 35.32 -40.11 25.80
N PRO A 15 34.81 -39.97 27.04
CA PRO A 15 34.37 -38.68 27.57
C PRO A 15 35.50 -37.77 28.09
N SER A 16 36.77 -38.11 27.90
CA SER A 16 37.90 -37.35 28.50
C SER A 16 38.52 -36.24 27.63
N SER A 17 38.12 -36.05 26.36
CA SER A 17 38.71 -35.00 25.50
C SER A 17 37.92 -33.69 25.52
N ARG A 18 38.41 -32.71 26.28
CA ARG A 18 38.00 -31.29 26.17
C ARG A 18 38.61 -30.62 24.94
N THR A 19 38.07 -30.91 23.76
CA THR A 19 38.31 -30.11 22.55
C THR A 19 36.95 -29.69 21.96
N PRO A 20 36.71 -28.40 21.70
CA PRO A 20 35.44 -27.95 21.13
C PRO A 20 35.37 -28.41 19.67
N ASN A 21 34.33 -29.15 19.33
CA ASN A 21 34.06 -29.60 17.98
C ASN A 21 33.58 -28.40 17.12
N PRO A 22 34.25 -28.01 16.03
CA PRO A 22 33.81 -26.89 15.18
C PRO A 22 32.64 -27.26 14.24
N GLY A 23 31.95 -28.38 14.49
CA GLY A 23 31.01 -28.99 13.55
C GLY A 23 29.53 -28.98 13.95
N ALA A 24 29.10 -28.27 15.00
CA ALA A 24 27.69 -28.21 15.38
C ALA A 24 26.99 -26.97 14.80
N THR A 25 26.77 -26.96 13.48
CA THR A 25 25.63 -26.23 12.92
C THR A 25 25.05 -27.10 11.83
N TYR A 26 24.01 -27.86 12.18
CA TYR A 26 23.09 -28.44 11.21
C TYR A 26 22.54 -27.28 10.37
N ARG A 27 23.19 -27.01 9.24
CA ARG A 27 22.58 -26.28 8.13
C ARG A 27 21.57 -27.24 7.52
N GLU A 28 20.32 -27.11 7.93
CA GLU A 28 19.24 -27.54 7.04
C GLU A 28 19.43 -26.84 5.69
N PRO A 29 19.24 -27.53 4.56
CA PRO A 29 19.26 -26.87 3.26
C PRO A 29 18.10 -25.88 3.23
N ILE A 30 18.42 -24.59 3.29
CA ILE A 30 17.49 -23.48 3.05
C ILE A 30 17.06 -23.59 1.58
N VAL A 31 16.02 -24.39 1.33
CA VAL A 31 15.20 -24.23 0.12
C VAL A 31 14.44 -22.93 0.33
N GLN A 32 14.77 -21.94 -0.48
CA GLN A 32 14.30 -20.56 -0.41
C GLN A 32 12.76 -20.48 -0.28
N ASN A 33 12.30 -19.91 0.82
CA ASN A 33 10.94 -19.41 1.02
C ASN A 33 10.66 -18.15 0.15
N ASN A 34 10.86 -18.24 -1.17
CA ASN A 34 10.60 -17.13 -2.10
C ASN A 34 9.11 -16.92 -2.38
N PHE A 35 8.25 -17.91 -2.10
CA PHE A 35 6.82 -17.80 -2.36
C PHE A 35 6.09 -17.03 -1.26
N LEU A 36 6.47 -17.21 0.01
CA LEU A 36 5.83 -16.49 1.11
C LEU A 36 6.27 -15.03 1.19
N SER A 37 7.52 -14.72 0.81
CA SER A 37 8.00 -13.33 0.72
C SER A 37 7.30 -12.56 -0.40
N SER A 38 7.10 -13.17 -1.58
CA SER A 38 6.38 -12.55 -2.68
C SER A 38 4.89 -12.35 -2.37
N LEU A 39 4.24 -13.30 -1.70
CA LEU A 39 2.83 -13.18 -1.28
C LEU A 39 2.64 -12.13 -0.18
N THR A 40 3.56 -12.04 0.77
CA THR A 40 3.53 -10.98 1.81
C THR A 40 3.82 -9.60 1.22
N GLN A 41 4.68 -9.51 0.21
CA GLN A 41 4.95 -8.27 -0.53
C GLN A 41 3.80 -7.88 -1.45
N TYR A 42 3.09 -8.86 -2.04
CA TYR A 42 1.87 -8.69 -2.82
C TYR A 42 0.70 -8.22 -1.96
N ILE A 43 0.52 -8.77 -0.75
CA ILE A 43 -0.49 -8.33 0.22
C ILE A 43 -0.24 -6.90 0.71
N LYS A 44 1.03 -6.48 0.87
CA LYS A 44 1.39 -5.08 1.19
C LYS A 44 1.21 -4.10 0.01
N ALA A 45 1.09 -4.62 -1.21
CA ALA A 45 0.99 -3.85 -2.44
C ALA A 45 -0.45 -3.58 -2.89
N TYR A 46 -1.43 -4.28 -2.32
CA TYR A 46 -2.83 -4.17 -2.70
C TYR A 46 -3.48 -2.92 -2.10
N ASN A 47 -4.11 -2.11 -2.95
CA ASN A 47 -4.85 -0.92 -2.55
C ASN A 47 -6.37 -1.17 -2.72
N PRO A 48 -7.06 -1.78 -1.74
CA PRO A 48 -8.47 -2.20 -1.88
C PRO A 48 -9.42 -1.05 -2.21
N TRP A 49 -9.05 0.19 -1.85
CA TRP A 49 -9.84 1.36 -2.16
C TRP A 49 -9.88 1.65 -3.68
N MET A 50 -8.86 1.29 -4.45
CA MET A 50 -8.84 1.54 -5.90
C MET A 50 -9.86 0.69 -6.67
N ASP A 51 -10.23 -0.47 -6.13
CA ASP A 51 -11.24 -1.35 -6.72
C ASP A 51 -12.68 -0.94 -6.32
N SER A 52 -12.82 0.05 -5.44
CA SER A 52 -14.14 0.44 -4.93
C SER A 52 -14.96 1.17 -6.01
N PRO A 53 -16.12 0.63 -6.43
CA PRO A 53 -16.98 1.30 -7.40
C PRO A 53 -17.53 2.64 -6.88
N LEU A 54 -17.59 2.82 -5.56
CA LEU A 54 -18.01 4.06 -4.91
C LEU A 54 -17.03 5.22 -5.12
N LEU A 55 -15.77 4.90 -5.45
CA LEU A 55 -14.73 5.88 -5.74
C LEU A 55 -14.54 6.12 -7.24
N SER A 56 -15.19 5.32 -8.09
CA SER A 56 -15.13 5.49 -9.55
C SER A 56 -15.59 6.89 -9.97
N GLY A 57 -14.83 7.51 -10.89
CA GLY A 57 -15.06 8.87 -11.37
C GLY A 57 -14.63 9.98 -10.41
N LYS A 58 -14.15 9.68 -9.20
CA LYS A 58 -13.56 10.68 -8.31
C LYS A 58 -12.13 11.02 -8.75
N ARG A 59 -11.75 12.30 -8.70
CA ARG A 59 -10.38 12.78 -9.00
C ARG A 59 -9.52 12.73 -7.74
N ILE A 60 -9.23 11.52 -7.26
CA ILE A 60 -8.49 11.30 -6.02
C ILE A 60 -7.03 11.71 -6.20
N ARG A 61 -6.50 12.55 -5.32
CA ARG A 61 -5.07 12.90 -5.33
C ARG A 61 -4.28 11.75 -4.71
N VAL A 62 -3.22 11.36 -5.41
CA VAL A 62 -2.29 10.33 -4.97
C VAL A 62 -0.87 10.84 -5.00
N LEU A 63 0.00 10.18 -4.27
CA LEU A 63 1.44 10.38 -4.29
C LEU A 63 2.14 9.10 -4.76
N PHE A 64 3.24 9.27 -5.48
CA PHE A 64 4.13 8.16 -5.80
C PHE A 64 5.06 7.90 -4.61
N ALA A 65 5.13 6.66 -4.17
CA ALA A 65 6.00 6.22 -3.08
C ALA A 65 6.69 4.90 -3.41
N ASP A 66 7.82 4.67 -2.76
CA ASP A 66 8.56 3.41 -2.80
C ASP A 66 9.06 3.07 -4.23
N THR A 67 9.26 4.09 -5.08
CA THR A 67 9.79 3.89 -6.43
C THR A 67 11.32 3.69 -6.37
N ILE A 68 11.76 2.43 -6.42
CA ILE A 68 13.20 2.09 -6.34
C ILE A 68 13.92 2.47 -7.64
N PRO A 69 14.99 3.29 -7.60
CA PRO A 69 15.75 3.67 -8.79
C PRO A 69 16.37 2.45 -9.52
N GLY A 70 16.38 2.48 -10.86
CA GLY A 70 17.16 1.54 -11.68
C GLY A 70 16.36 0.49 -12.47
N HIS A 71 15.04 0.37 -12.24
CA HIS A 71 14.15 -0.37 -13.12
C HIS A 71 13.43 0.57 -14.10
N GLN A 72 13.20 0.12 -15.33
CA GLN A 72 12.50 0.89 -16.35
C GLN A 72 11.13 0.25 -16.60
N ASN A 73 10.06 1.02 -16.42
CA ASN A 73 8.71 0.64 -16.86
C ASN A 73 8.34 1.44 -18.11
N ALA A 74 7.37 0.92 -18.86
CA ALA A 74 6.85 1.62 -20.04
C ALA A 74 6.25 2.98 -19.62
N GLY A 75 6.80 4.07 -20.14
CA GLY A 75 6.24 5.42 -19.97
C GLY A 75 6.81 6.29 -18.84
N TRP A 76 7.59 5.73 -17.90
CA TRP A 76 8.25 6.47 -16.82
C TRP A 76 9.48 5.72 -16.27
N ARG A 77 10.49 6.45 -15.80
CA ARG A 77 11.68 5.88 -15.15
C ARG A 77 11.44 5.75 -13.64
N HIS A 78 11.76 4.60 -13.04
CA HIS A 78 11.60 4.46 -11.60
C HIS A 78 12.46 5.49 -10.83
N GLY A 79 11.89 6.07 -9.77
CA GLY A 79 12.49 7.15 -8.98
C GLY A 79 12.20 8.56 -9.50
N GLU A 80 11.87 8.73 -10.79
CA GLU A 80 11.56 10.06 -11.36
C GLU A 80 10.29 10.68 -10.76
N LEU A 81 9.35 9.81 -10.38
CA LEU A 81 8.05 10.20 -9.88
C LEU A 81 7.97 10.28 -8.36
N GLU A 82 8.98 9.79 -7.63
CA GLU A 82 8.96 9.71 -6.15
C GLU A 82 8.55 11.06 -5.53
N GLY A 83 7.57 11.02 -4.63
CA GLY A 83 7.05 12.20 -3.95
C GLY A 83 6.21 13.15 -4.81
N ARG A 84 6.12 12.94 -6.13
CA ARG A 84 5.21 13.71 -6.99
C ARG A 84 3.77 13.31 -6.74
N THR A 85 2.85 14.22 -7.06
CA THR A 85 1.41 13.95 -6.97
C THR A 85 0.77 13.80 -8.34
N ALA A 86 -0.24 12.95 -8.43
CA ALA A 86 -1.08 12.79 -9.61
C ALA A 86 -2.55 12.66 -9.20
N LEU A 87 -3.44 12.64 -10.19
CA LEU A 87 -4.85 12.32 -10.01
C LEU A 87 -5.10 10.88 -10.43
N TRP A 88 -5.59 10.06 -9.51
CA TRP A 88 -6.13 8.75 -9.84
C TRP A 88 -7.48 8.92 -10.55
N VAL A 89 -7.61 8.25 -11.70
CA VAL A 89 -8.83 8.28 -12.53
C VAL A 89 -9.47 6.90 -12.68
N GLY A 90 -8.77 5.84 -12.30
CA GLY A 90 -9.26 4.47 -12.34
C GLY A 90 -8.14 3.45 -12.10
N ALA A 91 -8.50 2.17 -12.06
CA ALA A 91 -7.56 1.07 -12.00
C ALA A 91 -7.97 0.01 -13.03
N GLU A 92 -6.99 -0.60 -13.69
CA GLU A 92 -7.20 -1.65 -14.67
C GLU A 92 -6.01 -2.61 -14.65
N ASN A 93 -6.28 -3.93 -14.64
CA ASN A 93 -5.23 -4.96 -14.71
C ASN A 93 -4.14 -4.85 -13.62
N GLY A 94 -4.47 -4.36 -12.42
CA GLY A 94 -3.52 -4.15 -11.32
C GLY A 94 -2.63 -2.90 -11.48
N GLU A 95 -2.96 -2.03 -12.43
CA GLU A 95 -2.32 -0.73 -12.64
C GLU A 95 -3.29 0.41 -12.33
N ALA A 96 -2.81 1.38 -11.56
CA ALA A 96 -3.48 2.66 -11.36
C ALA A 96 -3.34 3.52 -12.62
N GLN A 97 -4.45 3.95 -13.17
CA GLN A 97 -4.51 4.96 -14.22
C GLN A 97 -4.45 6.35 -13.57
N LEU A 98 -3.40 7.09 -13.89
CA LEU A 98 -3.09 8.38 -13.27
C LEU A 98 -3.03 9.49 -14.32
N GLN A 99 -3.46 10.68 -13.95
CA GLN A 99 -3.32 11.90 -14.72
C GLN A 99 -2.36 12.86 -14.00
N GLN A 100 -1.26 13.21 -14.66
CA GLN A 100 -0.28 14.17 -14.16
C GLN A 100 -0.79 15.62 -14.35
N ALA A 101 -0.09 16.57 -13.73
CA ALA A 101 -0.47 17.99 -13.77
C ALA A 101 -0.42 18.60 -15.18
N ASP A 102 0.42 18.08 -16.06
CA ASP A 102 0.52 18.42 -17.49
C ASP A 102 -0.62 17.80 -18.34
N GLY A 103 -1.51 17.04 -17.72
CA GLY A 103 -2.61 16.35 -18.37
C GLY A 103 -2.25 14.97 -18.95
N LYS A 104 -0.96 14.59 -18.94
CA LYS A 104 -0.50 13.29 -19.44
C LYS A 104 -1.07 12.16 -18.59
N ARG A 105 -1.48 11.08 -19.26
CA ARG A 105 -1.92 9.84 -18.60
C ARG A 105 -0.76 8.86 -18.46
N LEU A 106 -0.73 8.17 -17.33
CA LEU A 106 0.28 7.19 -16.98
C LEU A 106 -0.36 6.00 -16.29
N ASN A 107 0.06 4.80 -16.64
CA ASN A 107 -0.27 3.60 -15.88
C ASN A 107 0.89 3.26 -14.95
N VAL A 108 0.58 3.08 -13.67
CA VAL A 108 1.57 2.78 -12.64
C VAL A 108 1.06 1.63 -11.79
N PRO A 109 1.89 0.60 -11.52
CA PRO A 109 1.51 -0.47 -10.61
C PRO A 109 1.03 0.10 -9.28
N GLU A 110 -0.12 -0.38 -8.80
CA GLU A 110 -0.80 0.18 -7.62
C GLU A 110 0.10 0.27 -6.40
N ARG A 111 1.03 -0.67 -6.25
CA ARG A 111 1.99 -0.73 -5.14
C ARG A 111 2.82 0.54 -4.93
N TYR A 112 3.02 1.34 -5.98
CA TYR A 112 3.79 2.58 -5.94
C TYR A 112 2.92 3.82 -5.72
N VAL A 113 1.63 3.63 -5.49
CA VAL A 113 0.66 4.71 -5.40
C VAL A 113 0.06 4.68 -4.01
N ARG A 114 0.12 5.83 -3.33
CA ARG A 114 -0.48 6.03 -2.01
C ARG A 114 -1.52 7.14 -2.07
N PRO A 115 -2.63 7.02 -1.33
CA PRO A 115 -3.61 8.09 -1.22
C PRO A 115 -2.97 9.33 -0.56
N LEU A 116 -3.20 10.51 -1.14
CA LEU A 116 -2.74 11.76 -0.54
C LEU A 116 -3.65 12.12 0.64
N ARG A 117 -3.08 12.11 1.85
CA ARG A 117 -3.79 12.46 3.08
C ARG A 117 -4.12 13.96 3.12
N PRO A 118 -5.21 14.35 3.80
CA PRO A 118 -5.46 15.76 4.08
C PRO A 118 -4.32 16.33 4.94
N HIS A 119 -4.00 17.60 4.71
CA HIS A 119 -2.97 18.34 5.46
C HIS A 119 -3.41 19.78 5.78
N ALA A 120 -4.65 20.15 5.46
CA ALA A 120 -5.15 21.51 5.61
C ALA A 120 -6.67 21.55 5.84
N LYS A 121 -7.11 22.57 6.58
CA LYS A 121 -8.52 22.94 6.69
C LYS A 121 -9.07 23.37 5.33
N GLY A 122 -10.32 23.00 5.05
CA GLY A 122 -11.02 23.32 3.80
C GLY A 122 -10.74 22.35 2.67
N ALA A 123 -9.85 21.36 2.85
CA ALA A 123 -9.63 20.32 1.85
C ALA A 123 -10.91 19.51 1.61
N LEU A 124 -11.22 19.27 0.34
CA LEU A 124 -12.23 18.30 -0.09
C LEU A 124 -11.62 16.90 0.01
N VAL A 125 -12.30 16.00 0.71
CA VAL A 125 -11.84 14.63 0.93
C VAL A 125 -12.96 13.63 0.68
N VAL A 126 -12.58 12.37 0.45
CA VAL A 126 -13.50 11.23 0.46
C VAL A 126 -13.00 10.16 1.42
N VAL A 127 -13.93 9.37 1.95
CA VAL A 127 -13.63 8.23 2.82
C VAL A 127 -13.29 7.02 1.95
N ILE A 128 -12.13 6.41 2.18
CA ILE A 128 -11.60 5.29 1.38
C ILE A 128 -11.66 3.92 2.07
N LYS A 129 -11.78 3.88 3.41
CA LYS A 129 -11.98 2.62 4.13
C LYS A 129 -13.45 2.21 4.05
N GLU A 130 -13.68 0.91 3.92
CA GLU A 130 -15.01 0.33 3.83
C GLU A 130 -15.89 0.72 5.03
N GLY A 131 -17.16 1.01 4.76
CA GLY A 131 -18.14 1.47 5.73
C GLY A 131 -19.25 2.31 5.12
N LEU A 132 -20.21 2.73 5.95
CA LEU A 132 -21.45 3.41 5.54
C LEU A 132 -21.25 4.78 4.87
N ILE A 133 -20.08 5.37 5.02
CA ILE A 133 -19.75 6.70 4.51
C ILE A 133 -18.67 6.67 3.42
N THR A 134 -18.28 5.48 2.96
CA THR A 134 -17.31 5.31 1.87
C THR A 134 -17.76 6.07 0.62
N GLY A 135 -16.84 6.79 -0.01
CA GLY A 135 -17.10 7.58 -1.22
C GLY A 135 -17.88 8.88 -1.01
N LYS A 136 -18.33 9.19 0.22
CA LYS A 136 -18.95 10.50 0.51
C LYS A 136 -17.90 11.60 0.49
N GLU A 137 -18.25 12.71 -0.16
CA GLU A 137 -17.44 13.93 -0.21
C GLU A 137 -17.66 14.79 1.03
N LEU A 138 -16.57 15.11 1.70
CA LEU A 138 -16.55 15.82 2.96
C LEU A 138 -15.53 16.97 2.90
N TYR A 139 -15.75 18.03 3.68
CA TYR A 139 -14.78 19.10 3.89
C TYR A 139 -14.12 18.97 5.26
N VAL A 140 -12.80 19.10 5.29
CA VAL A 140 -12.03 19.15 6.54
C VAL A 140 -12.28 20.48 7.25
N LEU A 141 -12.84 20.43 8.46
CA LEU A 141 -13.02 21.59 9.33
C LEU A 141 -11.82 21.81 10.25
N LYS A 142 -11.25 20.71 10.75
CA LYS A 142 -10.05 20.68 11.58
C LYS A 142 -9.21 19.47 11.19
N TYR A 143 -7.93 19.69 10.98
CA TYR A 143 -6.94 18.65 10.72
C TYR A 143 -6.19 18.33 12.01
N ASP A 144 -6.00 17.05 12.27
CA ASP A 144 -5.09 16.48 13.26
C ASP A 144 -4.49 15.20 12.64
N GLU A 145 -3.27 14.85 13.05
CA GLU A 145 -2.53 13.70 12.50
C GLU A 145 -3.32 12.40 12.61
N LYS A 146 -4.08 12.21 13.70
CA LYS A 146 -4.84 10.98 13.94
C LYS A 146 -6.26 11.06 13.43
N LYS A 147 -6.93 12.21 13.61
CA LYS A 147 -8.35 12.38 13.27
C LYS A 147 -8.62 13.71 12.59
N CYS A 148 -9.47 13.73 11.58
CA CYS A 148 -10.00 14.96 11.02
C CYS A 148 -11.45 15.15 11.46
N THR A 149 -11.79 16.35 11.90
CA THR A 149 -13.20 16.76 12.01
C THR A 149 -13.65 17.21 10.64
N VAL A 150 -14.67 16.55 10.10
CA VAL A 150 -15.19 16.80 8.75
C VAL A 150 -16.68 17.10 8.77
N ARG A 151 -17.19 17.65 7.66
CA ARG A 151 -18.63 17.85 7.41
C ARG A 151 -19.00 17.44 5.98
N PRO A 152 -20.26 17.05 5.72
CA PRO A 152 -20.75 16.86 4.35
C PRO A 152 -20.62 18.13 3.49
N GLY A 153 -20.30 17.93 2.21
CA GLY A 153 -20.10 19.02 1.25
C GLY A 153 -21.32 19.95 1.08
N ASN A 154 -22.51 19.36 1.12
CA ASN A 154 -23.77 20.01 0.79
C ASN A 154 -24.46 20.69 1.98
N GLU A 155 -23.84 20.65 3.17
CA GLU A 155 -24.49 21.07 4.41
C GLU A 155 -23.71 22.19 5.10
N SER A 156 -24.45 23.16 5.62
CA SER A 156 -23.91 24.22 6.47
C SER A 156 -23.19 23.63 7.68
N ALA A 157 -22.09 24.25 8.12
CA ALA A 157 -21.24 23.77 9.20
C ALA A 157 -21.86 23.95 10.60
N THR A 158 -22.99 23.29 10.87
CA THR A 158 -23.58 23.23 12.21
C THR A 158 -22.79 22.27 13.11
N PRO A 159 -22.93 22.34 14.45
CA PRO A 159 -22.31 21.38 15.37
C PRO A 159 -22.79 19.94 15.15
N TYR A 160 -24.04 19.78 14.70
CA TYR A 160 -24.70 18.47 14.53
C TYR A 160 -24.23 17.69 13.30
N ASN A 161 -23.63 18.38 12.31
CA ASN A 161 -23.24 17.77 11.04
C ASN A 161 -21.72 17.60 10.95
N ARG A 162 -21.07 17.46 12.12
CA ARG A 162 -19.63 17.22 12.24
C ARG A 162 -19.39 15.78 12.61
N THR A 163 -18.37 15.19 12.01
CA THR A 163 -17.97 13.82 12.33
C THR A 163 -16.45 13.79 12.42
N ASP A 164 -15.92 13.13 13.44
CA ASP A 164 -14.50 12.86 13.53
C ASP A 164 -14.21 11.53 12.84
N ILE A 165 -13.30 11.56 11.87
CA ILE A 165 -12.90 10.39 11.08
C ILE A 165 -11.39 10.27 11.18
N ASP A 166 -10.89 9.04 11.27
CA ASP A 166 -9.44 8.80 11.24
C ASP A 166 -8.82 9.38 9.96
N THR A 167 -7.74 10.12 10.12
CA THR A 167 -7.05 10.80 9.01
C THR A 167 -6.58 9.80 7.94
N ASP A 168 -6.21 8.59 8.36
CA ASP A 168 -5.80 7.49 7.48
C ASP A 168 -6.94 6.91 6.63
N SER A 169 -8.19 7.24 6.97
CA SER A 169 -9.38 6.81 6.23
C SER A 169 -9.82 7.84 5.19
N LEU A 170 -9.12 8.98 5.09
CA LEU A 170 -9.45 10.10 4.23
C LEU A 170 -8.40 10.31 3.14
N VAL A 171 -8.87 10.63 1.93
CA VAL A 171 -8.00 11.02 0.82
C VAL A 171 -8.49 12.33 0.21
N VAL A 172 -7.56 13.17 -0.23
CA VAL A 172 -7.88 14.45 -0.88
C VAL A 172 -8.44 14.21 -2.28
N VAL A 173 -9.49 14.94 -2.64
CA VAL A 173 -10.08 14.95 -3.98
C VAL A 173 -9.85 16.31 -4.62
N ALA A 174 -9.43 16.30 -5.88
CA ALA A 174 -9.35 17.52 -6.67
C ALA A 174 -10.77 17.95 -7.08
N PRO A 175 -11.16 19.22 -6.87
CA PRO A 175 -12.45 19.70 -7.33
C PRO A 175 -12.56 19.54 -8.84
N LEU A 176 -13.76 19.18 -9.32
CA LEU A 176 -14.12 19.46 -10.70
C LEU A 176 -14.17 20.98 -10.83
N ASN A 177 -13.09 21.59 -11.32
CA ASN A 177 -13.17 22.98 -11.73
C ASN A 177 -14.33 23.08 -12.73
N LYS A 178 -15.36 23.85 -12.37
CA LYS A 178 -16.23 24.49 -13.34
C LYS A 178 -15.28 25.25 -14.26
N LEU A 179 -15.17 24.82 -15.51
CA LEU A 179 -14.58 25.63 -16.58
C LEU A 179 -15.15 27.06 -16.39
N ARG A 180 -14.29 27.98 -15.99
CA ARG A 180 -14.58 29.42 -16.07
C ARG A 180 -14.04 29.91 -17.40
#